data_AF-A0A521HMA0-F1
#
_entry.id   AF-A0A521HMA0-F1
#
_cell.length_a   1.000
_cell.length_b   1.000
_cell.length_c   1.000
_cell.angle_alpha   90.00
_cell.angle_beta   90.00
_cell.angle_gamma   90.00
#
_symmetry.space_group_name_H-M   'P 1'
#
loop_
_entity.id
_entity.type
_entity.pdbx_description
1 polymer ?
#
loop_
_entity_poly.entity_id
_entity_poly.type
_entity_poly.pdbx_seq_one_letter_code
_entity_poly.pdbx_strand_id
1 'polypeptide(L)'
;DEICELCGRRMVYKQGRFGRFLACPGYPECKNTKPIQRQTGVKCPDCGGDIVERRSRKGRLFYGCSKYPECEFVSWDEPAGGRCPNCNHILVYKKVRGEKSYITCSEKGCSYRSKLPAAEAEEAGVGNEQA
;
A
#
# COMPACT_ATOMS: atom_id res chain seq x y z
N ASP A 1 -18.45 -7.93 1.85
CA ASP A 1 -18.30 -9.07 2.76
C ASP A 1 -17.56 -10.19 2.05
N GLU A 2 -16.50 -10.75 2.65
CA GLU A 2 -15.79 -11.92 2.10
C GLU A 2 -16.25 -13.20 2.81
N ILE A 3 -16.55 -14.25 2.05
CA ILE A 3 -16.98 -15.55 2.59
C ILE A 3 -15.78 -16.48 2.73
N CYS A 4 -15.71 -17.18 3.87
CA CYS A 4 -14.70 -18.20 4.10
C CYS A 4 -14.93 -19.41 3.19
N GLU A 5 -13.93 -19.77 2.38
CA GLU A 5 -13.98 -20.93 1.48
C GLU A 5 -14.02 -22.30 2.19
N LEU A 6 -13.62 -22.36 3.47
CA LEU A 6 -13.59 -23.62 4.23
C LEU A 6 -14.88 -23.92 4.99
N CYS A 7 -15.67 -22.90 5.36
CA CYS A 7 -16.84 -23.09 6.21
C CYS A 7 -18.06 -22.23 5.85
N GLY A 8 -17.97 -21.38 4.83
CA GLY A 8 -19.08 -20.54 4.37
C GLY A 8 -19.47 -19.38 5.29
N ARG A 9 -18.80 -19.21 6.43
CA ARG A 9 -19.06 -18.08 7.36
C ARG A 9 -18.47 -16.78 6.80
N ARG A 10 -19.08 -15.63 7.13
CA ARG A 10 -18.54 -14.31 6.76
C ARG A 10 -17.25 -14.05 7.52
N MET A 11 -16.20 -13.67 6.80
CA MET A 11 -14.91 -13.31 7.39
C MET A 11 -15.01 -11.95 8.07
N VAL A 12 -14.28 -11.79 9.17
CA VAL A 12 -14.25 -10.58 10.00
C VAL A 12 -12.89 -9.92 9.95
N TYR A 13 -12.86 -8.59 9.99
CA TYR A 13 -11.62 -7.82 10.07
C TYR A 13 -11.02 -7.95 11.47
N LYS A 14 -9.77 -8.39 11.55
CA LYS A 14 -8.97 -8.40 12.78
C LYS A 14 -7.66 -7.67 12.59
N GLN A 15 -7.13 -7.09 13.67
CA GLN A 15 -5.82 -6.46 13.70
C GLN A 15 -4.79 -7.47 14.24
N GLY A 16 -3.69 -7.66 13.51
CA GLY A 16 -2.57 -8.49 13.94
C GLY A 16 -1.24 -7.75 13.88
N ARG A 17 -0.15 -8.46 14.20
CA ARG A 17 1.23 -7.93 14.15
C ARG A 17 1.62 -7.37 12.78
N PHE A 18 1.06 -7.93 11.72
CA PHE A 18 1.40 -7.58 10.34
C PHE A 18 0.42 -6.61 9.69
N GLY A 19 -0.58 -6.12 10.44
CA GLY A 19 -1.63 -5.24 9.94
C GLY A 19 -3.02 -5.86 10.08
N ARG A 20 -4.00 -5.24 9.41
CA ARG A 20 -5.38 -5.74 9.33
C ARG A 20 -5.41 -6.97 8.41
N PHE A 21 -6.19 -7.97 8.79
CA PHE A 21 -6.42 -9.17 7.99
C PHE A 21 -7.86 -9.65 8.16
N LEU A 22 -8.33 -10.44 7.19
CA LEU A 22 -9.61 -11.12 7.27
C LEU A 22 -9.40 -12.46 7.96
N ALA A 23 -10.19 -12.73 8.99
CA ALA A 23 -10.15 -13.97 9.76
C ALA A 23 -11.51 -14.65 9.74
N CYS A 24 -11.54 -15.97 9.69
CA CYS A 24 -12.77 -16.72 9.92
C CYS A 24 -13.20 -16.56 11.40
N PRO A 25 -14.48 -16.26 11.70
CA PRO A 25 -14.97 -16.19 13.07
C PRO A 25 -15.05 -17.58 13.75
N GLY A 26 -14.99 -18.67 12.98
CA GLY A 26 -15.09 -20.03 13.50
C GLY A 26 -13.81 -20.60 14.13
N TYR A 27 -12.89 -19.78 14.62
CA TYR A 27 -11.72 -20.26 15.36
C TYR A 27 -12.17 -20.89 16.70
N PRO A 28 -11.66 -22.07 17.13
CA PRO A 28 -10.51 -22.82 16.61
C PRO A 28 -10.82 -23.82 15.48
N GLU A 29 -12.09 -24.06 15.15
CA GLU A 29 -12.54 -25.06 14.16
C GLU A 29 -12.09 -24.70 12.73
N CYS A 30 -12.05 -23.42 12.39
CA CYS A 30 -11.62 -22.92 11.09
C CYS A 30 -10.54 -21.84 11.27
N LYS A 31 -9.30 -22.17 10.88
CA LYS A 31 -8.12 -21.29 10.98
C LYS A 31 -7.85 -20.48 9.70
N ASN A 32 -8.85 -20.35 8.82
CA ASN A 32 -8.68 -19.61 7.58
C ASN A 32 -8.47 -18.12 7.84
N THR A 33 -7.43 -17.55 7.23
CA THR A 33 -7.10 -16.12 7.31
C THR A 33 -6.60 -15.63 5.97
N LYS A 34 -7.05 -14.45 5.55
CA LYS A 34 -6.63 -13.79 4.31
C LYS A 34 -5.97 -12.45 4.62
N PRO A 35 -4.79 -12.16 4.07
CA PRO A 35 -4.15 -10.87 4.26
C PRO A 35 -4.90 -9.79 3.46
N ILE A 36 -5.07 -8.61 4.07
CA ILE A 36 -5.61 -7.46 3.35
C ILE A 36 -4.43 -6.66 2.80
N GLN A 37 -4.38 -6.52 1.48
CA GLN A 37 -3.41 -5.63 0.84
C GLN A 37 -3.89 -4.18 0.97
N ARG A 38 -3.05 -3.31 1.53
CA ARG A 38 -3.34 -1.87 1.52
C ARG A 38 -3.02 -1.31 0.15
N GLN A 39 -4.03 -0.79 -0.53
CA GLN A 39 -3.86 -0.08 -1.78
C GLN A 39 -3.35 1.33 -1.50
N THR A 40 -2.40 1.81 -2.29
CA THR A 40 -1.84 3.16 -2.16
C THR A 40 -2.66 4.21 -2.90
N GLY A 41 -3.69 3.78 -3.66
CA GLY A 41 -4.46 4.64 -4.57
C GLY A 41 -3.71 5.03 -5.84
N VAL A 42 -2.44 4.63 -5.99
CA VAL A 42 -1.62 4.93 -7.18
C VAL A 42 -1.70 3.78 -8.17
N LYS A 43 -1.96 4.13 -9.43
CA LYS A 43 -1.98 3.17 -10.54
C LYS A 43 -0.56 2.89 -11.02
N CYS A 44 -0.28 1.62 -11.28
CA CYS A 44 0.95 1.11 -11.86
C CYS A 44 1.22 1.79 -13.22
N PRO A 45 2.46 2.25 -13.45
CA PRO A 45 2.81 2.92 -14.70
C PRO A 45 2.85 1.95 -15.89
N ASP A 46 3.18 0.67 -15.66
CA ASP A 46 3.34 -0.31 -16.74
C ASP A 46 2.02 -0.94 -17.20
N CYS A 47 1.10 -1.24 -16.28
CA CYS A 47 -0.13 -2.01 -16.59
C CYS A 47 -1.44 -1.35 -16.12
N GLY A 48 -1.36 -0.18 -15.47
CA GLY A 48 -2.52 0.51 -14.90
C GLY A 48 -3.21 -0.21 -13.74
N GLY A 49 -2.65 -1.33 -13.25
CA GLY A 49 -3.15 -2.03 -12.05
C GLY A 49 -2.93 -1.23 -10.77
N ASP A 50 -3.51 -1.65 -9.65
CA ASP A 50 -3.34 -0.96 -8.37
C ASP A 50 -1.98 -1.29 -7.73
N ILE A 51 -1.31 -0.28 -7.18
CA ILE A 51 -0.10 -0.50 -6.38
C ILE A 51 -0.53 -0.81 -4.95
N VAL A 52 0.03 -1.89 -4.41
CA VAL A 52 -0.26 -2.40 -3.07
C VAL A 52 0.99 -2.40 -2.20
N GLU A 53 0.81 -2.03 -0.94
CA GLU A 53 1.82 -2.17 0.11
C GLU A 53 2.00 -3.66 0.45
N ARG A 54 3.24 -4.12 0.39
CA ARG A 54 3.66 -5.47 0.76
C ARG A 54 4.85 -5.39 1.71
N ARG A 55 5.04 -6.44 2.51
CA ARG A 55 6.15 -6.55 3.47
C ARG A 55 7.09 -7.66 3.04
N SER A 56 8.38 -7.33 2.96
CA SER A 56 9.43 -8.32 2.69
C SER A 56 9.64 -9.25 3.90
N ARG A 57 10.31 -10.39 3.70
CA ARG A 57 10.68 -11.32 4.78
C ARG A 57 11.47 -10.65 5.91
N LYS A 58 12.28 -9.63 5.58
CA LYS A 58 13.07 -8.83 6.54
C LYS A 58 12.27 -7.71 7.21
N GLY A 59 10.99 -7.57 6.91
CA GLY A 59 10.10 -6.58 7.51
C GLY A 59 10.08 -5.21 6.82
N ARG A 60 10.94 -4.97 5.81
CA ARG A 60 10.92 -3.74 5.01
C ARG A 60 9.68 -3.70 4.12
N LEU A 61 8.98 -2.56 4.09
CA LEU A 61 7.85 -2.31 3.19
C LEU A 61 8.34 -2.10 1.76
N PHE A 62 7.56 -2.58 0.81
CA PHE A 62 7.72 -2.33 -0.61
C PHE A 62 6.35 -2.24 -1.27
N TYR A 63 6.31 -1.62 -2.44
CA TYR A 63 5.10 -1.30 -3.16
C TYR A 63 5.12 -2.04 -4.48
N GLY A 64 4.26 -3.03 -4.65
CA GLY A 64 4.20 -3.88 -5.83
C GLY A 64 2.89 -3.72 -6.59
N CYS A 65 2.86 -4.10 -7.86
CA CYS A 65 1.58 -4.19 -8.58
C CYS A 65 0.69 -5.31 -8.02
N SER A 66 -0.62 -5.06 -7.95
CA SER A 66 -1.63 -6.05 -7.59
C SER A 66 -1.73 -7.21 -8.58
N LYS A 67 -1.42 -6.95 -9.86
CA LYS A 67 -1.45 -7.94 -10.96
C LYS A 67 -0.22 -8.84 -11.04
N TYR A 68 0.61 -8.93 -10.00
CA TYR A 68 1.71 -9.90 -9.99
C TYR A 68 1.15 -11.34 -10.09
N PRO A 69 1.65 -12.22 -10.97
CA PRO A 69 2.92 -12.18 -11.70
C PRO A 69 2.87 -11.53 -13.09
N GLU A 70 1.71 -11.12 -13.58
CA GLU A 70 1.54 -10.48 -14.90
C GLU A 70 2.23 -9.11 -15.00
N CYS A 71 2.39 -8.43 -13.85
CA CYS A 71 3.17 -7.20 -13.74
C CYS A 71 4.16 -7.29 -12.57
N GLU A 72 5.46 -7.21 -12.90
CA GLU A 72 6.57 -7.31 -11.94
C GLU A 72 7.02 -5.96 -11.39
N PHE A 73 6.22 -4.90 -11.56
CA PHE A 73 6.53 -3.58 -11.05
C PHE A 73 6.68 -3.60 -9.52
N VAL A 74 7.84 -3.12 -9.04
CA VAL A 74 8.18 -3.01 -7.62
C VAL A 74 8.90 -1.69 -7.36
N SER A 75 8.40 -0.94 -6.37
CA SER A 75 9.03 0.26 -5.81
C SER A 75 9.38 0.04 -4.35
N TRP A 76 10.57 0.49 -3.95
CA TRP A 76 10.99 0.52 -2.55
C TRP A 76 10.67 1.86 -1.87
N ASP A 77 10.40 2.87 -2.66
CA ASP A 77 10.02 4.20 -2.20
C ASP A 77 8.50 4.30 -2.11
N GLU A 78 8.04 5.03 -1.11
CA GLU A 78 6.62 5.24 -0.83
C GLU A 78 5.98 6.10 -1.92
N PRO A 79 4.91 5.63 -2.58
CA PRO A 79 4.25 6.40 -3.62
C PRO A 79 3.56 7.61 -3.01
N ALA A 80 3.82 8.79 -3.58
CA ALA A 80 3.37 10.08 -3.08
C ALA A 80 1.97 10.50 -3.52
N GLY A 81 1.23 9.60 -4.16
CA GLY A 81 0.01 9.96 -4.87
C GLY A 81 0.31 10.62 -6.23
N GLY A 82 -0.61 10.43 -7.17
CA GLY A 82 -0.53 11.04 -8.50
C GLY A 82 0.52 10.43 -9.45
N ARG A 83 0.63 11.05 -10.62
CA ARG A 83 1.57 10.68 -11.69
C ARG A 83 2.43 11.88 -12.07
N CYS A 84 3.63 11.59 -12.53
CA CYS A 84 4.56 12.60 -13.01
C CYS A 84 4.00 13.28 -14.28
N PRO A 85 3.93 14.61 -14.34
CA PRO A 85 3.43 15.32 -15.53
C PRO A 85 4.36 15.20 -16.74
N ASN A 86 5.64 14.87 -16.53
CA ASN A 86 6.64 14.82 -17.61
C ASN A 86 6.73 13.44 -18.29
N CYS A 87 6.60 12.36 -17.52
CA CYS A 87 6.80 11.00 -18.03
C CYS A 87 5.73 10.00 -17.58
N ASN A 88 4.68 10.45 -16.87
CA ASN A 88 3.56 9.64 -16.40
C ASN A 88 3.93 8.46 -15.46
N HIS A 89 5.18 8.38 -15.00
CA HIS A 89 5.60 7.46 -13.93
C HIS A 89 5.07 7.87 -12.57
N ILE A 90 5.17 6.98 -11.59
CA ILE A 90 4.74 7.26 -10.22
C ILE A 90 5.64 8.30 -9.56
N LEU A 91 5.03 9.12 -8.71
CA LEU A 91 5.72 10.01 -7.81
C LEU A 91 5.98 9.30 -6.49
N VAL A 92 7.12 9.58 -5.86
CA VAL A 92 7.54 8.95 -4.61
C VAL A 92 8.06 9.97 -3.60
N TYR A 93 7.88 9.66 -2.31
CA TYR A 93 8.39 10.48 -1.20
C TYR A 93 9.87 10.19 -0.93
N LYS A 94 10.68 11.24 -0.88
CA LYS A 94 12.07 11.20 -0.41
C LYS A 94 12.20 11.98 0.89
N LYS A 95 12.72 11.30 1.91
CA LYS A 95 13.04 11.87 3.22
C LYS A 95 14.52 12.25 3.24
N VAL A 96 14.83 13.51 3.54
CA VAL A 96 16.21 14.00 3.70
C VAL A 96 16.44 14.34 5.17
N ARG A 97 17.62 13.99 5.69
CA ARG A 97 17.98 14.30 7.09
C ARG A 97 18.20 15.81 7.22
N GLY A 98 17.47 16.45 8.13
CA GLY A 98 17.61 17.90 8.42
C GLY A 98 16.83 18.81 7.47
N GLU A 99 16.17 18.28 6.45
CA GLU A 99 15.35 19.04 5.50
C GLU A 99 13.93 18.48 5.41
N LYS A 100 13.02 19.28 4.85
CA LYS A 100 11.65 18.81 4.58
C LYS A 100 11.69 17.76 3.48
N SER A 101 10.92 16.69 3.67
CA SER A 101 10.70 15.70 2.63
C SER A 101 10.22 16.37 1.34
N TYR A 102 10.42 15.71 0.20
CA TYR A 102 9.91 16.16 -1.10
C TYR A 102 9.41 14.98 -1.94
N ILE A 103 8.64 15.31 -2.97
CA ILE A 103 8.11 14.37 -3.95
C ILE A 103 9.02 14.41 -5.17
N THR A 104 9.40 13.25 -5.69
CA THR A 104 10.19 13.12 -6.91
C THR A 104 9.61 12.04 -7.82
N CYS A 105 9.92 12.09 -9.11
CA CYS A 105 9.62 10.97 -9.98
C CYS A 105 10.45 9.73 -9.59
N SER A 106 9.87 8.54 -9.71
CA SER A 106 10.60 7.28 -9.53
C SER A 106 11.56 6.94 -10.67
N GLU A 107 11.36 7.54 -11.85
CA GLU A 107 12.07 7.18 -13.08
C GLU A 107 13.43 7.90 -13.15
N LYS A 108 14.51 7.17 -13.45
CA LYS A 108 15.88 7.68 -13.38
C LYS A 108 16.20 8.74 -14.44
N GLY A 109 15.43 8.78 -15.53
CA GLY A 109 15.55 9.80 -16.58
C GLY A 109 14.73 11.06 -16.32
N CYS A 110 13.90 11.11 -15.27
CA CYS A 110 13.01 12.24 -15.02
C CYS A 110 13.46 13.06 -13.81
N SER A 111 13.80 14.33 -14.02
CA SER A 111 14.23 15.27 -12.98
C SER A 111 13.08 15.98 -12.25
N TYR A 112 11.84 15.52 -12.42
CA TYR A 112 10.68 16.14 -11.78
C TYR A 112 10.75 16.02 -10.25
N ARG A 113 10.61 17.16 -9.58
CA ARG A 113 10.53 17.27 -8.11
C ARG A 113 9.52 18.33 -7.69
N SER A 114 8.75 18.05 -6.65
CA SER A 114 7.82 19.01 -6.02
C SER A 114 7.89 18.94 -4.50
N LYS A 115 7.53 20.03 -3.83
CA LYS A 115 7.39 20.04 -2.36
C LYS A 115 6.16 19.20 -1.97
N LEU A 116 6.14 18.62 -0.76
CA LEU A 116 4.91 17.98 -0.28
C LEU A 116 3.76 18.99 -0.23
N PRO A 117 2.56 18.61 -0.66
CA PRO A 117 1.38 19.43 -0.42
C PRO A 117 1.19 19.59 1.09
N ALA A 118 0.89 20.81 1.54
CA ALA A 118 0.72 21.12 2.96
C ALA A 118 -0.54 20.46 3.59
N ALA A 119 -1.32 19.71 2.81
CA ALA A 119 -2.63 19.18 3.20
C ALA A 119 -2.60 17.77 3.84
N GLU A 120 -1.45 17.09 3.89
CA GLU A 120 -1.36 15.69 4.35
C GLU A 120 -0.52 15.52 5.64
N ALA A 121 -0.49 16.54 6.51
CA ALA A 121 0.18 16.45 7.81
C ALA A 121 -0.73 15.96 8.96
N GLU A 122 -2.06 15.89 8.78
CA GLU A 122 -2.99 15.56 9.89
C GLU A 122 -3.69 14.19 9.80
N GLU A 123 -3.66 13.46 8.68
CA GLU A 123 -4.47 12.24 8.50
C GLU A 123 -3.68 10.92 8.67
N ALA A 124 -2.59 10.92 9.45
CA ALA A 124 -1.97 9.67 9.95
C ALA A 124 -2.57 9.28 11.31
N GLY A 125 -3.89 9.29 11.40
CA GLY A 125 -4.65 9.10 12.63
C GLY A 125 -5.98 8.41 12.40
N VAL A 126 -5.99 7.25 11.72
CA VAL A 126 -7.18 6.39 11.78
C VAL A 126 -7.19 5.67 13.13
N GLY A 127 -7.57 6.41 14.16
CA GLY A 127 -8.27 5.84 15.30
C GLY A 127 -9.58 5.24 14.78
N ASN A 128 -9.86 4.01 15.18
CA ASN A 128 -11.23 3.52 15.12
C ASN A 128 -11.64 3.18 16.54
N GLU A 129 -12.21 4.18 17.18
CA GLU A 129 -13.10 4.07 18.32
C GLU A 129 -14.35 3.30 17.88
N GLN A 130 -14.70 2.25 18.62
CA GLN A 130 -16.02 1.63 18.56
C GLN A 130 -16.26 0.94 19.90
N ALA A 131 -17.09 1.62 20.70
CA ALA A 131 -17.67 1.18 21.96
C ALA A 131 -18.63 -0.01 21.77
#